data_AF-A0A3P1VF05-F1
#
_entry.id   AF-A0A3P1VF05-F1
#
_cell.length_a   1.000
_cell.length_b   1.000
_cell.length_c   1.000
_cell.angle_alpha   90.00
_cell.angle_beta   90.00
_cell.angle_gamma   90.00
#
_symmetry.space_group_name_H-M   'P 1'
#
loop_
_entity.id
_entity.type
_entity.pdbx_description
1 polymer ?
#
loop_
_entity_poly.entity_id
_entity_poly.type
_entity_poly.pdbx_seq_one_letter_code
_entity_poly.pdbx_strand_id
1 'polypeptide(L)'
;MIEKLVRNPLLTFFFFKMTKIINFLTNMLVKKKKMCYNKFKLRNRKQKGAMMWVVFILFMIFFYSNNSKKIKKLENKIKKLERKEKGNIEMSRLLQEMIGKKPIITGVYIGPDNWEVVDVDEEWVKLRSVDKKGKEKFKLQRIEDIQTVEFDEE
;
A
#
# COMPACT_ATOMS: atom_id res chain seq x y z
N MET A 1 -35.50 -87.97 -34.53
CA MET A 1 -35.55 -87.41 -33.17
C MET A 1 -35.58 -85.89 -33.29
N ILE A 2 -36.76 -85.29 -33.21
CA ILE A 2 -36.90 -83.83 -33.06
C ILE A 2 -37.88 -83.64 -31.91
N GLU A 3 -37.34 -83.29 -30.75
CA GLU A 3 -38.12 -83.04 -29.55
C GLU A 3 -39.10 -81.88 -29.82
N LYS A 4 -40.41 -82.16 -29.68
CA LYS A 4 -41.44 -81.13 -29.71
C LYS A 4 -41.28 -80.25 -28.47
N LEU A 5 -40.60 -79.12 -28.64
CA LEU A 5 -40.43 -78.10 -27.62
C LEU A 5 -41.79 -77.44 -27.33
N VAL A 6 -42.48 -77.91 -26.28
CA VAL A 6 -43.69 -77.29 -25.75
C VAL A 6 -43.31 -75.90 -25.21
N ARG A 7 -43.43 -74.88 -26.05
CA ARG A 7 -43.18 -73.49 -25.68
C ARG A 7 -44.34 -73.00 -24.82
N ASN A 8 -44.21 -73.16 -23.51
CA ASN A 8 -45.23 -72.73 -22.56
C ASN A 8 -45.27 -71.18 -22.49
N PRO A 9 -46.31 -70.50 -23.01
CA PRO A 9 -46.32 -69.03 -23.14
C PRO A 9 -46.25 -68.32 -21.79
N LEU A 10 -46.79 -68.95 -20.75
CA LEU A 10 -46.74 -68.49 -19.37
C LEU A 10 -45.29 -68.26 -18.90
N LEU A 11 -44.39 -69.21 -19.19
CA LEU A 11 -43.00 -69.18 -18.76
C LEU A 11 -42.22 -68.04 -19.45
N THR A 12 -42.46 -67.82 -20.74
CA THR A 12 -41.84 -66.72 -21.49
C THR A 12 -42.29 -65.33 -20.99
N PHE A 13 -43.55 -65.20 -20.57
CA PHE A 13 -44.08 -63.99 -19.96
C PHE A 13 -43.42 -63.71 -18.59
N PHE A 14 -43.24 -64.74 -17.75
CA PHE A 14 -42.53 -64.60 -16.48
C PHE A 14 -41.07 -64.17 -16.68
N PHE A 15 -40.34 -64.79 -17.62
CA PHE A 15 -38.96 -64.38 -17.90
C PHE A 15 -38.86 -62.94 -18.40
N PHE A 16 -39.79 -62.49 -19.25
CA PHE A 16 -39.83 -61.10 -19.71
C PHE A 16 -40.11 -60.11 -18.56
N LYS A 17 -40.99 -60.48 -17.62
CA LYS A 17 -41.27 -59.65 -16.45
C LYS A 17 -40.06 -59.60 -15.49
N MET A 18 -39.35 -60.71 -15.32
CA MET A 18 -38.15 -60.80 -14.49
C MET A 18 -36.99 -59.98 -15.05
N THR A 19 -36.72 -60.03 -16.36
CA THR A 19 -35.67 -59.20 -16.99
C THR A 19 -35.98 -57.71 -16.87
N LYS A 20 -37.25 -57.32 -16.98
CA LYS A 20 -37.68 -55.93 -16.76
C LYS A 20 -37.45 -55.46 -15.32
N ILE A 21 -37.72 -56.32 -14.34
CA ILE A 21 -37.45 -56.04 -12.91
C ILE A 21 -35.94 -55.92 -12.65
N ILE A 22 -35.14 -56.84 -13.20
CA ILE A 22 -33.68 -56.81 -13.08
C ILE A 22 -33.12 -55.51 -13.69
N ASN A 23 -33.56 -55.13 -14.89
CA ASN A 23 -33.15 -53.89 -15.54
C ASN A 23 -33.56 -52.63 -14.76
N PHE A 24 -34.71 -52.66 -14.08
CA PHE A 24 -35.13 -51.58 -13.20
C PHE A 24 -34.21 -51.47 -11.96
N LEU A 25 -33.89 -52.60 -11.33
CA LEU A 25 -32.99 -52.66 -10.18
C LEU A 25 -31.56 -52.22 -10.53
N THR A 26 -31.02 -52.65 -11.68
CA THR A 26 -29.69 -52.23 -12.14
C THR A 26 -29.63 -50.73 -12.43
N ASN A 27 -30.65 -50.17 -13.10
CA ASN A 27 -30.73 -48.73 -13.34
C ASN A 27 -30.79 -47.92 -12.03
N MET A 28 -31.56 -48.38 -11.04
CA MET A 28 -31.62 -47.77 -9.71
C MET A 28 -30.26 -47.79 -8.99
N LEU A 29 -29.54 -48.92 -9.05
CA LEU A 29 -28.20 -49.05 -8.46
C LEU A 29 -27.18 -48.16 -9.15
N VAL A 30 -27.19 -48.10 -10.48
CA VAL A 30 -26.31 -47.23 -11.27
C VAL A 30 -26.58 -45.76 -10.94
N LYS A 31 -27.84 -45.36 -10.83
CA LYS A 31 -28.23 -43.99 -10.48
C LYS A 31 -27.75 -43.61 -9.08
N LYS A 32 -27.89 -44.50 -8.08
CA LYS A 32 -27.38 -44.29 -6.72
C LYS A 32 -25.85 -44.16 -6.70
N LYS A 33 -25.12 -45.03 -7.41
CA LYS A 33 -23.65 -44.94 -7.50
C LYS A 33 -23.19 -43.63 -8.14
N LYS A 34 -23.83 -43.19 -9.23
CA LYS A 34 -23.54 -41.89 -9.87
C LYS A 34 -23.79 -40.71 -8.93
N MET A 35 -24.87 -40.75 -8.15
CA MET A 35 -25.18 -39.69 -7.18
C MET A 35 -24.13 -39.59 -6.07
N CYS A 36 -23.70 -40.73 -5.51
CA CYS A 36 -22.62 -40.77 -4.51
C CYS A 36 -21.29 -40.26 -5.06
N TYR A 37 -20.89 -40.70 -6.26
CA TYR A 37 -19.66 -40.22 -6.89
C TYR A 37 -19.70 -38.70 -7.11
N ASN A 38 -20.83 -38.16 -7.59
CA ASN A 38 -20.95 -36.73 -7.83
C ASN A 38 -20.92 -35.92 -6.52
N LYS A 39 -21.57 -36.41 -5.45
CA LYS A 39 -21.52 -35.77 -4.11
C LYS A 39 -20.10 -35.75 -3.54
N PHE A 40 -19.36 -36.85 -3.66
CA PHE A 40 -17.96 -36.92 -3.23
C PHE A 40 -17.06 -35.99 -4.05
N LYS A 41 -17.22 -35.97 -5.38
CA LYS A 41 -16.48 -35.08 -6.27
C LYS A 41 -16.71 -33.61 -5.94
N LEU A 42 -17.95 -33.22 -5.64
CA LEU A 42 -18.29 -31.86 -5.21
C LEU A 42 -17.66 -31.51 -3.86
N ARG A 43 -17.67 -32.43 -2.88
CA ARG A 43 -17.02 -32.23 -1.57
C ARG A 43 -15.51 -32.01 -1.73
N ASN A 44 -14.83 -32.85 -2.51
CA ASN A 44 -13.40 -32.69 -2.77
C ASN A 44 -13.08 -31.40 -3.51
N ARG A 45 -13.91 -30.97 -4.49
CA ARG A 45 -13.72 -29.67 -5.15
C ARG A 45 -13.88 -28.50 -4.18
N LYS A 46 -14.91 -28.52 -3.32
CA LYS A 46 -15.12 -27.49 -2.29
C LYS A 46 -13.96 -27.45 -1.29
N GLN A 47 -13.49 -28.61 -0.83
CA GLN A 47 -12.36 -28.71 0.10
C GLN A 47 -11.05 -28.23 -0.55
N LYS A 48 -10.77 -28.61 -1.81
CA LYS A 48 -9.61 -28.09 -2.57
C LYS A 48 -9.68 -26.58 -2.74
N GLY A 49 -10.86 -26.03 -3.07
CA GLY A 49 -11.08 -24.60 -3.15
C GLY A 49 -10.79 -23.90 -1.83
N ALA A 50 -11.34 -24.40 -0.72
CA ALA A 50 -11.09 -23.86 0.62
C ALA A 50 -9.60 -23.89 0.99
N MET A 51 -8.90 -25.00 0.73
CA MET A 51 -7.46 -25.11 0.97
C MET A 51 -6.65 -24.10 0.13
N MET A 52 -7.05 -23.86 -1.12
CA MET A 52 -6.40 -22.87 -1.98
C MET A 52 -6.57 -21.44 -1.46
N TRP A 53 -7.76 -21.10 -0.95
CA TRP A 53 -8.01 -19.80 -0.30
C TRP A 53 -7.18 -19.62 0.98
N VAL A 54 -7.03 -20.65 1.80
CA VAL A 54 -6.21 -20.59 3.03
C VAL A 54 -4.74 -20.33 2.69
N VAL A 55 -4.19 -21.02 1.69
CA VAL A 55 -2.80 -20.82 1.24
C VAL A 55 -2.60 -19.39 0.68
N PHE A 56 -3.58 -18.87 -0.05
CA PHE A 56 -3.53 -17.51 -0.58
C PHE A 56 -3.49 -16.44 0.53
N ILE A 57 -4.27 -16.63 1.60
CA ILE A 57 -4.26 -15.71 2.76
C ILE A 57 -2.91 -15.75 3.47
N LEU A 58 -2.34 -16.93 3.68
CA LEU A 58 -1.01 -17.07 4.31
C LEU A 58 0.09 -16.42 3.45
N PHE A 59 0.01 -16.55 2.13
CA PHE A 59 0.96 -15.92 1.20
C PHE A 59 0.91 -14.39 1.28
N MET A 60 -0.29 -13.80 1.37
CA MET A 60 -0.45 -12.36 1.55
C MET A 60 0.20 -11.88 2.85
N ILE A 61 -0.06 -12.56 3.97
CA ILE A 61 0.54 -12.20 5.28
C ILE A 61 2.07 -12.24 5.23
N PHE A 62 2.65 -13.22 4.53
CA PHE A 62 4.09 -13.32 4.35
C PHE A 62 4.66 -12.14 3.54
N PHE A 63 3.98 -11.71 2.49
CA PHE A 63 4.40 -10.57 1.67
C PHE A 63 4.31 -9.24 2.44
N TYR A 64 3.26 -9.04 3.26
CA TYR A 64 3.14 -7.87 4.12
C TYR A 64 4.26 -7.80 5.17
N SER A 65 4.58 -8.92 5.81
CA SER A 65 5.62 -8.99 6.85
C SER A 65 7.02 -8.65 6.31
N ASN A 66 7.35 -9.09 5.10
CA ASN A 66 8.65 -8.82 4.48
C ASN A 66 8.90 -7.33 4.20
N ASN A 67 7.85 -6.53 3.99
CA ASN A 67 7.97 -5.10 3.71
C ASN A 67 8.03 -4.21 4.96
N SER A 68 7.86 -4.79 6.16
CA SER A 68 7.86 -4.05 7.44
C SER A 68 9.11 -3.20 7.66
N LYS A 69 10.31 -3.70 7.32
CA LYS A 69 11.58 -2.97 7.48
C LYS A 69 11.65 -1.74 6.55
N LYS A 70 11.14 -1.86 5.32
CA LYS A 70 11.08 -0.74 4.37
C LYS A 70 10.10 0.33 4.86
N ILE A 71 8.93 -0.08 5.34
CA ILE A 71 7.90 0.80 5.91
C ILE A 71 8.46 1.58 7.11
N LYS A 72 9.12 0.90 8.06
CA LYS A 72 9.76 1.59 9.20
C LYS A 72 10.84 2.58 8.79
N LYS A 73 11.63 2.26 7.76
CA LYS A 73 12.66 3.18 7.22
C LYS A 73 12.02 4.41 6.56
N LEU A 74 10.90 4.23 5.86
CA LEU A 74 10.11 5.31 5.26
C LEU A 74 9.50 6.21 6.33
N GLU A 75 8.88 5.63 7.36
CA GLU A 75 8.28 6.36 8.48
C GLU A 75 9.32 7.24 9.21
N ASN A 76 10.51 6.69 9.47
CA ASN A 76 11.60 7.44 10.08
C ASN A 76 12.12 8.59 9.20
N LYS A 77 12.10 8.44 7.87
CA LYS A 77 12.47 9.52 6.95
C LYS A 77 11.42 10.63 6.96
N ILE A 78 10.14 10.28 6.95
CA ILE A 78 9.02 11.24 7.04
C ILE A 78 9.12 12.03 8.35
N LYS A 79 9.29 11.36 9.49
CA LYS A 79 9.48 12.01 10.81
C LYS A 79 10.72 12.92 10.88
N LYS A 80 11.74 12.67 10.05
CA LYS A 80 12.92 13.56 9.95
C LYS A 80 12.62 14.78 9.09
N LEU A 81 11.89 14.61 7.99
CA LEU A 81 11.48 15.71 7.12
C LEU A 81 10.49 16.63 7.83
N GLU A 82 9.48 16.08 8.51
CA GLU A 82 8.49 16.86 9.27
C GLU A 82 9.16 17.72 10.36
N ARG A 83 10.19 17.20 11.03
CA ARG A 83 10.97 17.98 12.00
C ARG A 83 11.80 19.09 11.35
N LYS A 84 12.39 18.83 10.18
CA LYS A 84 13.14 19.85 9.43
C LYS A 84 12.22 20.96 8.93
N GLU A 85 11.05 20.60 8.40
CA GLU A 85 10.04 21.54 7.93
C GLU A 85 9.51 22.40 9.08
N LYS A 86 9.18 21.81 10.23
CA LYS A 86 8.79 22.55 11.44
C LYS A 86 9.87 23.54 11.89
N GLY A 87 11.14 23.12 11.92
CA GLY A 87 12.26 24.01 12.25
C GLY A 87 12.48 25.12 11.22
N ASN A 88 12.27 24.84 9.93
CA ASN A 88 12.37 25.85 8.87
C ASN A 88 11.27 26.91 9.01
N ILE A 89 10.03 26.49 9.31
CA ILE A 89 8.91 27.41 9.56
C ILE A 89 9.22 28.32 10.77
N GLU A 90 9.79 27.76 11.84
CA GLU A 90 10.17 28.52 13.03
C GLU A 90 11.29 29.53 12.73
N MET A 91 12.32 29.13 11.97
CA MET A 91 13.37 30.05 11.52
C MET A 91 12.85 31.14 10.58
N SER A 92 11.96 30.80 9.64
CA SER A 92 11.31 31.78 8.74
C SER A 92 10.52 32.82 9.55
N ARG A 93 9.78 32.39 10.57
CA ARG A 93 9.09 33.30 11.50
C ARG A 93 10.06 34.19 12.27
N LEU A 94 11.13 33.63 12.83
CA LEU A 94 12.14 34.42 13.55
C LEU A 94 12.74 35.50 12.65
N LEU A 95 13.04 35.19 11.39
CA LEU A 95 13.53 36.16 10.40
C LEU A 95 12.50 37.25 10.06
N GLN A 96 11.21 36.90 9.97
CA GLN A 96 10.14 37.89 9.81
C GLN A 96 10.07 38.87 11.00
N GLU A 97 10.33 38.41 12.23
CA GLU A 97 10.44 39.27 13.40
C GLU A 97 11.68 40.22 13.36
N MET A 98 12.63 39.99 12.44
CA MET A 98 13.81 40.84 12.22
C MET A 98 13.60 41.93 11.16
N ILE A 99 12.44 41.98 10.50
CA ILE A 99 12.13 43.01 9.50
C ILE A 99 12.21 44.39 10.16
N GLY A 100 13.00 45.30 9.56
CA GLY A 100 13.21 46.67 10.07
C GLY A 100 14.23 46.80 11.20
N LYS A 101 14.89 45.70 11.61
CA LYS A 101 16.06 45.73 12.50
C LYS A 101 17.36 45.71 11.67
N LYS A 102 18.50 46.07 12.29
CA LYS A 102 19.85 45.99 11.70
C LYS A 102 20.66 44.81 12.25
N PRO A 103 20.30 43.55 11.96
CA PRO A 103 21.05 42.41 12.47
C PRO A 103 22.38 42.20 11.74
N ILE A 104 23.33 41.58 12.43
CA ILE A 104 24.56 41.06 11.81
C ILE A 104 24.25 39.65 11.32
N ILE A 105 24.07 39.50 10.01
CA ILE A 105 23.78 38.20 9.38
C ILE A 105 25.08 37.61 8.85
N THR A 106 25.51 36.49 9.44
CA THR A 106 26.67 35.74 8.96
C THR A 106 26.21 34.53 8.16
N GLY A 107 26.57 34.50 6.88
CA GLY A 107 26.25 33.40 5.95
C GLY A 107 27.46 33.00 5.13
N VAL A 108 27.39 31.85 4.44
CA VAL A 108 28.51 31.28 3.66
C VAL A 108 29.13 32.30 2.67
N TYR A 109 28.32 33.24 2.18
CA TYR A 109 28.73 34.29 1.23
C TYR A 109 28.48 35.72 1.73
N ILE A 110 28.21 35.92 3.03
CA ILE A 110 27.93 37.22 3.63
C ILE A 110 28.99 37.48 4.71
N GLY A 111 29.82 38.50 4.48
CA GLY A 111 30.78 38.97 5.47
C GLY A 111 30.10 39.71 6.64
N PRO A 112 30.84 40.01 7.71
CA PRO A 112 30.30 40.63 8.93
C PRO A 112 30.00 42.13 8.74
N ASP A 113 28.97 42.43 7.95
CA ASP A 113 28.47 43.79 7.72
C ASP A 113 27.04 43.91 8.26
N ASN A 114 26.67 45.11 8.73
CA ASN A 114 25.32 45.42 9.19
C ASN A 114 24.38 45.51 7.98
N TRP A 115 23.56 44.49 7.74
CA TRP A 115 22.52 44.47 6.72
C TRP A 115 21.16 44.67 7.40
N GLU A 116 20.33 45.54 6.84
CA GLU A 116 18.93 45.69 7.24
C GLU A 116 18.07 44.68 6.48
N VAL A 117 17.21 43.97 7.22
CA VAL A 117 16.24 43.06 6.61
C VAL A 117 15.03 43.86 6.17
N VAL A 118 14.82 43.96 4.85
CA VAL A 118 13.70 44.72 4.27
C VAL A 118 12.48 43.84 4.04
N ASP A 119 12.71 42.61 3.61
CA ASP A 119 11.64 41.69 3.25
C ASP A 119 12.08 40.23 3.39
N VAL A 120 11.16 39.35 3.77
CA VAL A 120 11.40 37.92 3.99
C VAL A 120 10.25 37.11 3.38
N ASP A 121 10.57 36.32 2.36
CA ASP A 121 9.70 35.31 1.74
C ASP A 121 9.99 33.91 2.33
N GLU A 122 9.20 32.88 1.95
CA GLU A 122 9.38 31.50 2.45
C GLU A 122 10.75 30.88 2.15
N GLU A 123 11.43 31.32 1.08
CA GLU A 123 12.74 30.77 0.67
C GLU A 123 13.85 31.83 0.62
N TRP A 124 13.50 33.12 0.57
CA TRP A 124 14.43 34.22 0.27
C TRP A 124 14.36 35.34 1.29
N VAL A 125 15.51 35.93 1.61
CA VAL A 125 15.65 37.12 2.44
C VAL A 125 16.23 38.24 1.58
N LYS A 126 15.56 39.39 1.58
CA LYS A 126 16.02 40.62 0.93
C LYS A 126 16.71 41.52 1.95
N LEU A 127 18.00 41.68 1.75
CA LEU A 127 18.89 42.50 2.57
C LEU A 127 19.17 43.83 1.88
N ARG A 128 19.20 44.91 2.66
CA ARG A 128 19.62 46.24 2.25
C ARG A 128 20.83 46.66 3.06
N SER A 129 21.87 47.14 2.40
CA SER A 129 22.98 47.85 3.07
C SER A 129 23.12 49.23 2.46
N VAL A 130 23.44 50.19 3.32
CA VAL A 130 23.73 51.56 2.92
C VAL A 130 25.22 51.77 3.13
N ASP A 131 25.97 51.93 2.04
CA ASP A 131 27.40 52.26 2.14
C ASP A 131 27.56 53.64 2.82
N LYS A 132 28.74 53.93 3.40
CA LYS A 132 29.11 55.26 3.94
C LYS A 132 28.95 56.43 2.95
N LYS A 133 28.75 56.14 1.66
CA LYS A 133 28.51 57.09 0.56
C LYS A 133 27.03 57.26 0.19
N GLY A 134 26.10 56.69 0.99
CA GLY A 134 24.65 56.80 0.77
C GLY A 134 24.12 55.96 -0.42
N LYS A 135 24.92 55.05 -0.98
CA LYS A 135 24.46 54.14 -2.03
C LYS A 135 23.79 52.92 -1.40
N GLU A 136 22.56 52.65 -1.82
CA GLU A 136 21.78 51.49 -1.40
C GLU A 136 22.17 50.27 -2.24
N LYS A 137 22.47 49.15 -1.58
CA LYS A 137 22.69 47.85 -2.21
C LYS A 137 21.65 46.86 -1.71
N PHE A 138 21.07 46.10 -2.63
CA PHE A 138 20.17 45.01 -2.31
C PHE A 138 20.85 43.66 -2.57
N LYS A 139 20.68 42.72 -1.66
CA LYS A 139 21.15 41.34 -1.81
C LYS A 139 20.02 40.37 -1.47
N LEU A 140 19.84 39.34 -2.29
CA LEU A 140 18.92 38.24 -2.03
C LEU A 140 19.73 37.03 -1.59
N GLN A 141 19.35 36.43 -0.46
CA GLN A 141 19.99 35.22 0.07
C GLN A 141 18.91 34.19 0.42
N ARG A 142 19.19 32.90 0.21
CA ARG A 142 18.29 31.84 0.67
C ARG A 142 18.32 31.71 2.18
N ILE A 143 17.16 31.41 2.79
CA ILE A 143 17.06 31.16 4.24
C ILE A 143 17.96 29.99 4.67
N GLU A 144 18.07 28.95 3.84
CA GLU A 144 18.91 27.76 4.14
C GLU A 144 20.42 28.05 4.23
N ASP A 145 20.90 29.15 3.63
CA ASP A 145 22.32 29.50 3.59
C ASP A 145 22.75 30.40 4.78
N ILE A 146 21.79 30.86 5.59
CA ILE A 146 22.02 31.69 6.77
C ILE A 146 22.40 30.78 7.94
N GLN A 147 23.57 31.00 8.54
CA GLN A 147 24.06 30.16 9.62
C GLN A 147 23.80 30.77 11.00
N THR A 148 24.12 32.05 11.16
CA THR A 148 24.03 32.74 12.45
C THR A 148 23.50 34.15 12.23
N VAL A 149 22.60 34.58 13.11
CA VAL A 149 22.15 35.96 13.18
C VAL A 149 22.42 36.50 14.59
N GLU A 150 23.23 37.55 14.68
CA GLU A 150 23.53 38.24 15.93
C GLU A 150 22.81 39.60 15.95
N PHE A 151 22.33 39.99 17.12
CA PHE A 151 21.62 41.25 17.32
C PHE A 151 22.21 41.97 18.52
N ASP A 152 22.59 43.24 18.30
CA ASP A 152 22.94 44.16 19.37
C ASP A 152 21.67 44.96 19.75
N GLU A 153 21.11 44.66 20.93
CA GLU A 153 20.09 45.49 21.58
C GLU A 153 20.78 46.73 22.17
N GLU A 154 20.81 47.84 21.43
CA GLU A 154 21.00 49.20 21.98
C GLU A 154 19.68 49.81 22.44
#